data_AF-A0A543A3Q2-F1
#
_entry.id   AF-A0A543A3Q2-F1
#
_cell.length_a   1.000
_cell.length_b   1.000
_cell.length_c   1.000
_cell.angle_alpha   90.00
_cell.angle_beta   90.00
_cell.angle_gamma   90.00
#
_symmetry.space_group_name_H-M   'P 1'
#
loop_
_entity.id
_entity.type
_entity.pdbx_description
1 polymer ?
#
loop_
_entity_poly.entity_id
_entity_poly.type
_entity_poly.pdbx_seq_one_letter_code
_entity_poly.pdbx_strand_id
1 'polypeptide(L)'
;MLLAGCGGGGTAPATTPTPAQSSSPSTGDQAASPARSSSSPVQQEPEGPVVEVSISGKSVTPKGTRIQAKVGEPVTFVVTSDRAGGLHVHSSPEQTPEFSEGTTTIQVTIDKPGVVEVEEHESDALIVQIEAR
;
A
#
# COMPACT_ATOMS: atom_id res chain seq x y z
N MET A 1 -37.18 8.69 30.45
CA MET A 1 -37.32 7.26 30.80
C MET A 1 -35.91 6.72 31.04
N LEU A 2 -35.48 6.74 32.30
CA LEU A 2 -34.17 6.30 32.77
C LEU A 2 -34.31 4.82 33.18
N LEU A 3 -33.62 3.89 32.51
CA LEU A 3 -33.52 2.50 32.96
C LEU A 3 -32.05 2.17 33.21
N ALA A 4 -31.75 1.96 34.49
CA ALA A 4 -30.53 1.36 34.98
C ALA A 4 -30.55 -0.16 34.71
N GLY A 5 -29.39 -0.72 34.36
CA GLY A 5 -29.17 -2.17 34.27
C GLY A 5 -27.77 -2.49 34.78
N CYS A 6 -27.70 -3.09 35.97
CA CYS A 6 -26.53 -3.58 36.68
C CYS A 6 -26.68 -5.11 36.82
N GLY A 7 -25.59 -5.88 36.75
CA GLY A 7 -25.58 -7.20 37.38
C GLY A 7 -24.65 -8.27 36.83
N GLY A 8 -23.76 -8.75 37.71
CA GLY A 8 -23.20 -10.12 37.73
C GLY A 8 -21.81 -10.26 37.11
N GLY A 9 -20.70 -10.51 37.82
CA GLY A 9 -20.52 -11.15 39.13
C GLY A 9 -20.22 -12.64 38.96
N GLY A 10 -18.93 -13.01 38.87
CA GLY A 10 -18.48 -14.41 38.81
C GLY A 10 -17.04 -14.57 39.28
N THR A 11 -16.85 -15.08 40.49
CA THR A 11 -15.59 -15.32 41.19
C THR A 11 -15.14 -16.78 41.08
N ALA A 12 -13.89 -17.02 40.64
CA ALA A 12 -12.87 -18.03 41.04
C ALA A 12 -13.28 -19.55 41.14
N PRO A 13 -12.37 -20.55 41.33
CA PRO A 13 -10.93 -20.50 41.59
C PRO A 13 -10.02 -21.52 40.83
N ALA A 14 -8.72 -21.30 41.06
CA ALA A 14 -7.53 -22.17 40.99
C ALA A 14 -7.62 -23.66 40.62
N THR A 15 -6.65 -24.12 39.83
CA THR A 15 -5.92 -25.36 40.09
C THR A 15 -4.51 -25.30 39.49
N THR A 16 -3.51 -25.28 40.36
CA THR A 16 -2.11 -25.63 40.11
C THR A 16 -2.00 -27.16 39.96
N PRO A 17 -1.01 -27.66 39.21
CA PRO A 17 -0.15 -28.68 39.83
C PRO A 17 1.36 -28.53 39.52
N THR A 18 2.13 -28.58 40.62
CA THR A 18 3.34 -29.40 40.90
C THR A 18 4.61 -29.31 40.01
N PRO A 19 5.83 -29.18 40.61
CA PRO A 19 7.11 -29.15 39.89
C PRO A 19 7.66 -30.56 39.59
N ALA A 20 8.28 -30.73 38.43
CA ALA A 20 9.01 -31.94 38.05
C ALA A 20 10.52 -31.65 37.98
N GLN A 21 11.30 -32.61 38.49
CA GLN A 21 12.73 -32.56 38.74
C GLN A 21 13.60 -32.62 37.48
N SER A 22 14.80 -32.07 37.62
CA SER A 22 15.92 -32.05 36.69
C SER A 22 16.34 -33.43 36.15
N SER A 23 16.73 -33.46 34.88
CA SER A 23 17.79 -34.33 34.34
C SER A 23 18.33 -33.76 33.02
N SER A 24 19.64 -33.53 32.98
CA SER A 24 20.49 -33.44 31.77
C SER A 24 21.29 -34.75 31.70
N PRO A 25 21.80 -35.25 30.54
CA PRO A 25 22.63 -34.45 29.62
C PRO A 25 22.69 -34.86 28.11
N SER A 26 23.49 -34.05 27.39
CA SER A 26 24.38 -34.37 26.25
C SER A 26 23.87 -34.45 24.80
N THR A 27 24.31 -33.43 24.04
CA THR A 27 24.96 -33.45 22.69
C THR A 27 24.43 -34.36 21.58
N GLY A 28 24.08 -33.73 20.45
CA GLY A 28 24.02 -34.39 19.14
C GLY A 28 23.36 -33.52 18.06
N ASP A 29 24.20 -32.77 17.34
CA ASP A 29 24.13 -32.36 15.93
C ASP A 29 22.79 -32.14 15.18
N GLN A 30 22.72 -30.92 14.63
CA GLN A 30 22.20 -30.55 13.31
C GLN A 30 20.73 -30.82 12.98
N ALA A 31 19.93 -29.75 13.07
CA ALA A 31 18.81 -29.56 12.16
C ALA A 31 18.69 -28.08 11.82
N ALA A 32 19.16 -27.76 10.62
CA ALA A 32 18.82 -26.63 9.77
C ALA A 32 18.23 -25.40 10.47
N SER A 33 19.07 -24.38 10.66
CA SER A 33 18.62 -23.00 10.64
C SER A 33 17.63 -22.82 9.50
N PRO A 34 16.44 -22.22 9.70
CA PRO A 34 15.66 -21.77 8.58
C PRO A 34 16.55 -20.77 7.85
N ALA A 35 16.96 -21.12 6.63
CA ALA A 35 17.44 -20.14 5.69
C ALA A 35 16.35 -19.07 5.68
N ARG A 36 16.66 -17.90 6.28
CA ARG A 36 15.96 -16.68 5.96
C ARG A 36 16.13 -16.59 4.46
N SER A 37 15.06 -16.94 3.73
CA SER A 37 14.91 -16.55 2.36
C SER A 37 15.03 -15.04 2.39
N SER A 38 16.24 -14.56 2.13
CA SER A 38 16.45 -13.24 1.61
C SER A 38 15.75 -13.25 0.26
N SER A 39 14.43 -13.05 0.30
CA SER A 39 13.71 -12.53 -0.84
C SER A 39 14.29 -11.14 -1.03
N SER A 40 15.43 -11.08 -1.71
CA SER A 40 15.88 -9.86 -2.36
C SER A 40 14.64 -9.31 -3.07
N PRO A 41 14.23 -8.06 -2.85
CA PRO A 41 13.14 -7.50 -3.62
C PRO A 41 13.58 -7.61 -5.08
N VAL A 42 12.96 -8.54 -5.81
CA VAL A 42 13.01 -8.54 -7.26
C VAL A 42 12.36 -7.22 -7.63
N GLN A 43 13.20 -6.25 -8.02
CA GLN A 43 12.75 -4.98 -8.54
C GLN A 43 12.08 -5.32 -9.86
N GLN A 44 10.78 -5.61 -9.80
CA GLN A 44 9.97 -5.89 -10.98
C GLN A 44 10.03 -4.64 -11.84
N GLU A 45 10.53 -4.79 -13.07
CA GLU A 45 10.37 -3.73 -14.06
C GLU A 45 8.87 -3.43 -14.19
N PRO A 46 8.47 -2.15 -14.25
CA PRO A 46 7.07 -1.79 -14.32
C PRO A 46 6.45 -2.39 -15.58
N GLU A 47 5.38 -3.17 -15.41
CA GLU A 47 4.63 -3.75 -16.51
C GLU A 47 3.70 -2.69 -17.12
N GLY A 48 4.24 -1.75 -17.89
CA GLY A 48 3.45 -0.74 -18.59
C GLY A 48 4.06 0.67 -18.61
N PRO A 49 3.27 1.70 -18.96
CA PRO A 49 3.73 3.08 -18.98
C PRO A 49 4.17 3.58 -17.61
N VAL A 50 5.26 4.35 -17.59
CA VAL A 50 5.75 5.03 -16.39
C VAL A 50 5.52 6.54 -16.53
N VAL A 51 4.94 7.14 -15.50
CA VAL A 51 4.72 8.58 -15.37
C VAL A 51 5.54 9.09 -14.18
N GLU A 52 6.60 9.84 -14.48
CA GLU A 52 7.36 10.54 -13.44
C GLU A 52 6.64 11.83 -13.07
N VAL A 53 6.22 11.94 -11.82
CA VAL A 53 5.51 13.10 -11.29
C VAL A 53 6.42 13.84 -10.33
N SER A 54 6.64 15.13 -10.55
CA SER A 54 7.36 16.01 -9.64
C SER A 54 6.42 17.04 -9.06
N ILE A 55 6.43 17.16 -7.74
CA ILE A 55 5.58 18.07 -6.99
C ILE A 55 6.47 18.93 -6.07
N SER A 56 6.32 20.24 -6.20
CA SER A 56 7.02 21.24 -5.36
C SER A 56 6.10 22.40 -5.05
N GLY A 57 5.65 22.51 -3.80
CA GLY A 57 4.62 23.45 -3.40
C GLY A 57 3.32 23.26 -4.19
N LYS A 58 2.96 24.22 -5.05
CA LYS A 58 1.78 24.14 -5.95
C LYS A 58 2.13 23.76 -7.39
N SER A 59 3.41 23.51 -7.68
CA SER A 59 3.85 23.15 -9.02
C SER A 59 3.83 21.63 -9.16
N VAL A 60 3.12 21.14 -10.17
CA VAL A 60 3.03 19.73 -10.54
C VAL A 60 3.55 19.56 -11.97
N THR A 61 4.35 18.53 -12.23
CA THR A 61 4.85 18.17 -13.58
C THR A 61 4.78 16.65 -13.73
N PRO A 62 4.33 16.10 -14.87
CA PRO A 62 3.79 16.77 -16.05
C PRO A 62 2.46 17.48 -15.77
N LYS A 63 1.98 18.28 -16.74
CA LYS A 63 0.68 18.96 -16.69
C LYS A 63 -0.18 18.59 -17.89
N GLY A 64 -1.03 17.58 -17.72
CA GLY A 64 -2.00 17.15 -18.72
C GLY A 64 -1.42 16.46 -19.94
N THR A 65 -0.24 15.82 -19.83
CA THR A 65 0.31 14.99 -20.92
C THR A 65 -0.66 13.85 -21.20
N ARG A 66 -0.77 13.41 -22.45
CA ARG A 66 -1.59 12.26 -22.82
C ARG A 66 -0.73 11.04 -23.09
N ILE A 67 -1.10 9.90 -22.49
CA ILE A 67 -0.47 8.61 -22.71
C ILE A 67 -1.50 7.56 -23.09
N GLN A 68 -1.03 6.40 -23.56
CA GLN A 68 -1.86 5.24 -23.88
C GLN A 68 -1.44 4.07 -23.00
N ALA A 69 -2.42 3.31 -22.52
CA ALA A 69 -2.24 2.05 -21.80
C ALA A 69 -3.28 1.04 -22.32
N LYS A 70 -3.00 -0.25 -22.24
CA LYS A 70 -4.03 -1.26 -22.48
C LYS A 70 -5.01 -1.27 -21.32
N VAL A 71 -6.27 -1.60 -21.59
CA VAL A 71 -7.23 -1.87 -20.51
C VAL A 71 -6.68 -2.98 -19.60
N GLY A 72 -6.66 -2.74 -18.29
CA GLY A 72 -6.13 -3.67 -17.29
C GLY A 72 -4.60 -3.68 -17.14
N GLU A 73 -3.86 -2.93 -17.95
CA GLU A 73 -2.41 -2.75 -17.80
C GLU A 73 -2.13 -1.71 -16.70
N PRO A 74 -1.26 -2.00 -15.72
CA PRO A 74 -0.92 -1.06 -14.68
C PRO A 74 -0.07 0.09 -15.24
N VAL A 75 -0.45 1.32 -14.91
CA VAL A 75 0.36 2.53 -15.13
C VAL A 75 1.10 2.85 -13.85
N THR A 76 2.43 2.94 -13.94
CA THR A 76 3.29 3.22 -12.79
C THR A 76 3.53 4.72 -12.66
N PHE A 77 3.16 5.28 -11.51
CA PHE A 77 3.45 6.66 -11.14
C PHE A 77 4.64 6.67 -10.18
N VAL A 78 5.72 7.34 -10.58
CA VAL A 78 6.86 7.63 -9.70
C VAL A 78 6.71 9.07 -9.23
N VAL A 79 6.13 9.25 -8.05
CA VAL A 79 5.82 10.57 -7.48
C VAL A 79 6.98 11.01 -6.59
N THR A 80 7.62 12.12 -6.93
CA THR A 80 8.58 12.83 -6.09
C THR A 80 7.93 14.12 -5.60
N SER A 81 7.76 14.25 -4.28
CA SER A 81 6.98 15.34 -3.68
C SER A 81 7.68 15.94 -2.46
N ASP A 82 7.53 17.25 -2.25
CA ASP A 82 7.96 17.97 -1.04
C ASP A 82 6.90 17.99 0.07
N ARG A 83 5.78 17.26 -0.11
CA ARG A 83 4.72 17.06 0.87
C ARG A 83 3.99 15.72 0.69
N ALA A 84 3.26 15.27 1.71
CA ALA A 84 2.28 14.20 1.55
C ALA A 84 1.07 14.67 0.72
N GLY A 85 0.37 13.75 0.08
CA GLY A 85 -0.80 14.05 -0.75
C GLY A 85 -1.41 12.79 -1.36
N GLY A 86 -2.21 12.96 -2.41
CA GLY A 86 -2.83 11.84 -3.13
C GLY A 86 -2.99 12.13 -4.62
N LEU A 87 -3.06 11.07 -5.41
CA LEU A 87 -3.54 11.17 -6.79
C LEU A 87 -5.06 11.01 -6.78
N HIS A 88 -5.77 11.76 -7.60
CA HIS A 88 -7.20 11.56 -7.84
C HIS A 88 -7.37 10.96 -9.24
N VAL A 89 -7.80 9.70 -9.33
CA VAL A 89 -8.00 9.00 -10.60
C VAL A 89 -9.49 8.95 -10.92
N HIS A 90 -9.90 9.61 -12.01
CA HIS A 90 -11.30 9.71 -12.44
C HIS A 90 -11.78 8.43 -13.16
N SER A 91 -11.50 7.26 -12.58
CA SER A 91 -11.89 5.96 -13.10
C SER A 91 -13.21 5.46 -12.48
N SER A 92 -13.65 4.26 -12.85
CA SER A 92 -14.81 3.61 -12.25
C SER A 92 -14.51 2.13 -11.96
N PRO A 93 -14.20 1.76 -10.71
CA PRO A 93 -14.31 2.58 -9.50
C PRO A 93 -13.30 3.74 -9.44
N GLU A 94 -13.63 4.77 -8.68
CA GLU A 94 -12.71 5.87 -8.36
C GLU A 94 -11.54 5.34 -7.52
N GLN A 95 -10.35 5.93 -7.70
CA GLN A 95 -9.15 5.56 -6.94
C GLN A 95 -8.45 6.82 -6.45
N THR A 96 -8.02 6.79 -5.18
CA THR A 96 -7.31 7.92 -4.55
C THR A 96 -6.06 7.44 -3.80
N PRO A 97 -5.04 6.90 -4.50
CA PRO A 97 -3.84 6.41 -3.83
C PRO A 97 -3.02 7.57 -3.24
N GLU A 98 -2.56 7.39 -2.00
CA GLU A 98 -1.80 8.38 -1.24
C GLU A 98 -0.28 8.23 -1.47
N PHE A 99 0.44 9.35 -1.38
CA PHE A 99 1.90 9.39 -1.35
C PHE A 99 2.41 10.25 -0.17
N SER A 100 3.62 9.96 0.29
CA SER A 100 4.31 10.74 1.31
C SER A 100 5.30 11.73 0.69
N GLU A 101 5.83 12.64 1.51
CA GLU A 101 7.01 13.43 1.16
C GLU A 101 8.18 12.49 0.77
N GLY A 102 8.96 12.89 -0.24
CA GLY A 102 9.99 12.08 -0.86
C GLY A 102 9.49 11.38 -2.13
N THR A 103 10.01 10.18 -2.40
CA THR A 103 9.64 9.41 -3.60
C THR A 103 8.73 8.24 -3.23
N THR A 104 7.56 8.16 -3.87
CA THR A 104 6.60 7.07 -3.73
C THR A 104 6.29 6.49 -5.12
N THR A 105 6.29 5.16 -5.23
CA THR A 105 5.86 4.46 -6.46
C THR A 105 4.46 3.91 -6.26
N ILE A 106 3.55 4.26 -7.16
CA ILE A 106 2.14 3.88 -7.13
C ILE A 106 1.79 3.20 -8.46
N GLN A 107 0.98 2.14 -8.41
CA GLN A 107 0.41 1.53 -9.61
C GLN A 107 -1.10 1.81 -9.67
N VAL A 108 -1.56 2.26 -10.83
CA VAL A 108 -2.98 2.54 -11.10
C VAL A 108 -3.40 1.72 -12.31
N THR A 109 -4.51 1.00 -12.20
CA THR A 109 -5.06 0.21 -13.31
C THR A 109 -6.38 0.81 -13.78
N ILE A 110 -6.56 0.88 -15.10
CA ILE A 110 -7.81 1.35 -15.72
C ILE A 110 -8.50 0.15 -16.38
N ASP A 111 -9.57 -0.35 -15.74
CA ASP A 111 -10.28 -1.57 -16.17
C ASP A 111 -11.37 -1.35 -17.23
N LYS A 112 -11.61 -0.09 -17.62
CA LYS A 112 -12.62 0.27 -18.62
C LYS A 112 -12.01 1.11 -19.73
N PRO A 113 -12.35 0.84 -21.00
CA PRO A 113 -11.85 1.64 -22.11
C PRO A 113 -12.36 3.08 -22.03
N GLY A 114 -11.54 4.02 -22.48
CA GLY A 114 -11.88 5.44 -22.49
C GLY A 114 -10.70 6.33 -22.11
N VAL A 115 -11.01 7.57 -21.76
CA VAL A 115 -10.02 8.54 -21.27
C VAL A 115 -10.25 8.73 -19.78
N VAL A 116 -9.20 8.52 -18.99
CA VAL A 116 -9.21 8.77 -17.56
C VAL A 116 -8.23 9.88 -17.24
N GLU A 117 -8.69 10.87 -16.48
CA GLU A 117 -7.87 11.95 -15.95
C GLU A 117 -7.28 11.54 -14.59
N VAL A 118 -6.00 11.88 -14.40
CA VAL A 118 -5.32 11.72 -13.11
C VAL A 118 -4.82 13.09 -12.66
N GLU A 119 -5.25 13.50 -11.48
CA GLU A 119 -4.95 14.81 -10.89
C GLU A 119 -4.15 14.66 -9.61
N GLU A 120 -3.41 15.70 -9.22
CA GLU A 120 -2.88 15.81 -7.86
C GLU A 120 -4.00 16.34 -6.96
N HIS A 121 -4.43 15.53 -6.00
CA HIS A 121 -5.66 15.75 -5.23
C HIS A 121 -5.68 17.08 -4.46
N GLU A 122 -4.54 17.53 -3.91
CA GLU A 122 -4.53 18.76 -3.10
C GLU A 122 -4.59 20.05 -3.93
N SER A 123 -4.11 20.02 -5.18
CA SER A 123 -4.08 21.19 -6.05
C SER A 123 -5.03 21.11 -7.25
N ASP A 124 -5.75 20.00 -7.41
CA ASP A 124 -6.57 19.66 -8.57
C ASP A 124 -5.80 19.83 -9.90
N ALA A 125 -4.48 19.65 -9.85
CA ALA A 125 -3.63 19.84 -11.01
C ALA A 125 -3.66 18.57 -11.86
N LEU A 126 -4.20 18.67 -13.08
CA LEU A 126 -4.16 17.58 -14.04
C LEU A 126 -2.72 17.16 -14.36
N ILE A 127 -2.36 15.92 -14.00
CA ILE A 127 -1.03 15.34 -14.24
C ILE A 127 -0.98 14.73 -15.63
N VAL A 128 -1.93 13.82 -15.91
CA VAL A 128 -1.93 13.02 -17.13
C VAL A 128 -3.35 12.62 -17.54
N GLN A 129 -3.58 12.46 -18.84
CA GLN A 129 -4.74 11.78 -19.40
C GLN A 129 -4.31 10.42 -19.92
N ILE A 130 -4.92 9.35 -19.40
CA ILE A 130 -4.66 7.98 -19.82
C ILE A 130 -5.76 7.58 -20.80
N GLU A 131 -5.37 7.28 -22.04
CA GLU A 131 -6.22 6.61 -23.00
C GLU A 131 -6.10 5.09 -22.82
N ALA A 132 -7.10 4.48 -22.18
CA ALA A 132 -7.20 3.04 -22.00
C ALA A 132 -7.95 2.44 -23.20
N ARG A 133 -7.31 1.50 -23.91
CA ARG A 133 -7.86 0.89 -25.13
C ARG A 133 -7.47 -0.57 -25.32
#